data_AF-A0A6M0BM80-F1
#
_entry.id   AF-A0A6M0BM80-F1
#
_cell.length_a   1.000
_cell.length_b   1.000
_cell.length_c   1.000
_cell.angle_alpha   90.00
_cell.angle_beta   90.00
_cell.angle_gamma   90.00
#
_symmetry.space_group_name_H-M   'P 1'
#
loop_
_entity.id
_entity.type
_entity.pdbx_description
1 polymer ?
#
loop_
_entity_poly.entity_id
_entity_poly.type
_entity_poly.pdbx_seq_one_letter_code
_entity_poly.pdbx_strand_id
1 'polypeptide(L)' 'GNHRRNLVLPQALAALKPSGAKMEEDYLKIKFATGAVKI' A
#
# COMPACT_ATOMS: atom_id res chain seq x y z
N GLY A 1 13.69 16.47 7.28
CA GLY A 1 12.55 15.88 6.55
C GLY A 1 11.38 15.76 7.50
N ASN A 2 10.25 16.39 7.15
CA ASN A 2 8.99 16.35 7.90
C ASN A 2 7.80 16.33 6.91
N HIS A 3 7.98 15.62 5.79
CA HIS A 3 6.94 15.46 4.78
C HIS A 3 6.03 14.33 5.22
N ARG A 4 4.81 14.66 5.62
CA ARG A 4 3.76 13.69 5.95
C ARG A 4 2.73 13.74 4.84
N ARG A 5 2.47 12.59 4.23
CA ARG A 5 1.40 12.42 3.25
C ARG A 5 0.45 11.34 3.74
N ASN A 6 -0.74 11.75 4.15
CA ASN A 6 -1.82 10.83 4.43
C ASN A 6 -2.53 10.49 3.12
N LEU A 7 -2.76 9.20 2.87
CA LEU A 7 -3.45 8.71 1.68
C LEU A 7 -4.74 8.04 2.13
N VAL A 8 -5.85 8.42 1.50
CA VAL A 8 -7.11 7.70 1.63
C VAL A 8 -7.09 6.56 0.62
N LEU A 9 -7.25 5.33 1.10
CA LEU A 9 -7.22 4.15 0.26
C LEU A 9 -8.62 3.82 -0.28
N PRO A 10 -8.73 3.35 -1.53
CA PRO A 10 -9.95 2.70 -2.02
C PRO A 10 -10.31 1.49 -1.15
N GLN A 11 -11.60 1.17 -1.07
CA GLN A 11 -12.12 0.10 -0.22
C GLN A 11 -11.40 -1.24 -0.41
N ALA A 12 -11.11 -1.62 -1.65
CA ALA A 12 -10.41 -2.86 -1.97
C ALA A 12 -9.01 -2.97 -1.35
N LEU A 13 -8.28 -1.85 -1.23
CA LEU A 13 -6.95 -1.81 -0.60
C LEU A 13 -7.04 -1.58 0.91
N ALA A 14 -8.04 -0.83 1.38
CA ALA A 14 -8.27 -0.59 2.80
C ALA A 14 -8.57 -1.88 3.59
N ALA A 15 -9.14 -2.89 2.94
CA ALA A 15 -9.38 -4.21 3.51
C ALA A 15 -8.10 -5.07 3.63
N LEU A 16 -7.00 -4.67 3.01
CA LEU A 16 -5.76 -5.45 2.93
C LEU A 16 -4.69 -4.86 3.85
N LYS A 17 -3.89 -5.73 4.47
CA LYS A 17 -2.70 -5.27 5.21
C LYS A 17 -1.58 -4.93 4.23
N PRO A 18 -0.83 -3.83 4.44
CA PRO A 18 0.39 -3.58 3.67
C PRO A 18 1.38 -4.72 3.92
N SER A 19 1.94 -5.28 2.85
CA SER A 19 2.90 -6.39 2.89
C SER A 19 4.35 -5.93 2.77
N GLY A 20 4.57 -4.69 2.33
CA GLY A 20 5.89 -4.08 2.30
C GLY A 20 5.91 -2.77 1.49
N ALA A 21 7.04 -2.09 1.51
CA ALA A 21 7.29 -0.92 0.68
C ALA A 21 8.73 -0.94 0.17
N LYS A 22 8.94 -0.47 -1.06
CA LYS A 22 10.27 -0.28 -1.64
C LYS A 22 10.32 0.96 -2.51
N MET A 23 11.50 1.58 -2.53
CA MET A 23 11.83 2.57 -3.55
C MET A 23 12.27 1.82 -4.81
N GLU A 24 11.74 2.22 -5.94
CA GLU A 24 12.26 1.85 -7.26
C GLU A 24 12.40 3.12 -8.08
N GLU A 25 13.63 3.46 -8.43
CA GLU A 25 13.96 4.77 -9.02
C GLU A 25 13.40 5.89 -8.11
N ASP A 26 12.53 6.74 -8.66
CA ASP A 26 11.90 7.86 -7.94
C ASP A 26 10.51 7.51 -7.36
N TYR A 27 10.10 6.24 -7.43
CA TYR A 27 8.78 5.79 -6.99
C TYR A 27 8.84 5.03 -5.67
N LEU A 28 8.06 5.48 -4.68
CA LEU A 28 7.72 4.69 -3.51
C LEU A 28 6.57 3.73 -3.85
N LYS A 29 6.88 2.45 -3.99
CA LYS A 29 5.88 1.40 -4.20
C LYS A 29 5.50 0.76 -2.87
N ILE A 30 4.23 0.88 -2.50
CA ILE A 30 3.64 0.22 -1.33
C ILE A 30 2.83 -0.98 -1.83
N LYS A 31 3.17 -2.17 -1.34
CA LYS A 31 2.49 -3.42 -1.67
C LYS A 31 1.50 -3.76 -0.56
N PHE A 32 0.36 -4.30 -0.97
CA PHE A 32 -0.64 -4.87 -0.07
C PHE A 32 -0.61 -6.38 -0.19
N ALA A 33 -0.93 -7.08 0.89
CA ALA A 33 -1.09 -8.53 0.86
C ALA A 33 -2.17 -8.86 -0.17
N THR A 34 -1.93 -9.86 -1.02
CA THR A 34 -2.98 -10.48 -1.81
C THR A 34 -3.96 -11.09 -0.82
N GLY A 35 -5.03 -10.36 -0.51
CA GLY A 35 -6.14 -10.92 0.25
C GLY A 35 -6.54 -12.18 -0.48
N ALA A 36 -6.47 -13.31 0.21
CA ALA A 36 -6.99 -14.56 -0.31
C ALA A 36 -8.45 -14.28 -0.64
N VAL A 37 -8.74 -14.05 -1.92
CA VAL A 37 -10.10 -14.12 -2.42
C VAL A 37 -10.47 -15.56 -2.16
N LYS A 38 -11.20 -15.80 -1.06
CA LYS A 38 -11.96 -17.03 -0.91
C LYS A 38 -13.07 -16.92 -1.94
N ILE A 39 -12.77 -17.40 -3.14
CA ILE A 39 -13.79 -17.80 -4.11
C ILE A 39 -14.40 -19.10 -3.57
#